data_AF-A0A9E2G2W4-F1
#
_entry.id   AF-A0A9E2G2W4-F1
#
_cell.length_a   1.000
_cell.length_b   1.000
_cell.length_c   1.000
_cell.angle_alpha   90.00
_cell.angle_beta   90.00
_cell.angle_gamma   90.00
#
_symmetry.space_group_name_H-M   'P 1'
#
loop_
_entity.id
_entity.type
_entity.pdbx_description
1 polymer ?
#
loop_
_entity_poly.entity_id
_entity_poly.type
_entity_poly.pdbx_seq_one_letter_code
_entity_poly.pdbx_strand_id
1 'polypeptide(L)'
;MSITLEQAIRNAVETERGANSFYAFIAQNTSDPEAKKFLREMAEQEKGHADLIEKLGKKLVDGELPVHADSFVALQETAPGWKFAEDISLVEALQIAAEAEQGAMMYYEMLADFFPEPHKQFFSGLVNAEEEHLSVIDAKLESLAVR
;
A
#
# COMPACT_ATOMS: atom_id res chain seq x y z
N MET A 1 13.04 11.80 -13.20
CA MET A 1 11.60 11.65 -13.48
C MET A 1 10.98 13.03 -13.56
N SER A 2 9.98 13.23 -14.42
CA SER A 2 9.13 14.43 -14.40
C SER A 2 7.70 13.93 -14.19
N ILE A 3 7.23 14.03 -12.95
CA ILE A 3 5.87 13.69 -12.53
C ILE A 3 5.29 14.94 -11.86
N THR A 4 4.01 15.24 -12.11
CA THR A 4 3.33 16.37 -11.45
C THR A 4 2.83 15.95 -10.07
N LEU A 5 2.50 16.93 -9.22
CA LEU A 5 1.96 16.64 -7.90
C LEU A 5 0.62 15.91 -7.99
N GLU A 6 -0.25 16.34 -8.89
CA GLU A 6 -1.56 15.71 -9.14
C GLU A 6 -1.40 14.26 -9.56
N GLN A 7 -0.45 13.97 -10.45
CA GLN A 7 -0.16 12.61 -10.90
C GLN A 7 0.44 11.76 -9.78
N ALA A 8 1.35 12.32 -8.98
CA ALA A 8 1.92 11.61 -7.82
C ALA A 8 0.86 11.26 -6.77
N ILE A 9 -0.07 12.19 -6.49
CA ILE A 9 -1.21 11.94 -5.60
C ILE A 9 -2.12 10.87 -6.20
N ARG A 10 -2.45 10.96 -7.50
CA ARG A 10 -3.28 9.93 -8.16
C ARG A 10 -2.62 8.56 -8.09
N ASN A 11 -1.32 8.50 -8.36
CA ASN A 11 -0.55 7.27 -8.27
C ASN A 11 -0.60 6.69 -6.86
N ALA A 12 -0.41 7.50 -5.81
CA ALA A 12 -0.54 7.04 -4.42
C ALA A 12 -1.94 6.47 -4.11
N VAL A 13 -3.02 7.15 -4.53
CA VAL A 13 -4.39 6.64 -4.34
C VAL A 13 -4.59 5.26 -4.99
N GLU A 14 -4.06 5.06 -6.19
CA GLU A 14 -4.22 3.80 -6.91
C GLU A 14 -3.32 2.70 -6.35
N THR A 15 -2.11 3.03 -5.88
CA THR A 15 -1.26 2.08 -5.12
C THR A 15 -2.03 1.50 -3.93
N GLU A 16 -2.67 2.34 -3.11
CA GLU A 16 -3.47 1.90 -1.96
C GLU A 16 -4.70 1.08 -2.36
N ARG A 17 -5.39 1.46 -3.43
CA ARG A 17 -6.53 0.68 -3.96
C ARG A 17 -6.10 -0.68 -4.50
N GLY A 18 -4.92 -0.73 -5.13
CA GLY A 18 -4.27 -1.95 -5.56
C GLY A 18 -3.98 -2.88 -4.37
N ALA A 19 -3.38 -2.35 -3.31
CA ALA A 19 -3.08 -3.09 -2.09
C ALA A 19 -4.37 -3.58 -1.40
N ASN A 20 -5.40 -2.74 -1.27
CA ASN A 20 -6.72 -3.15 -0.79
C ASN A 20 -7.28 -4.35 -1.59
N SER A 21 -7.27 -4.24 -2.91
CA SER A 21 -7.79 -5.27 -3.81
C SER A 21 -7.00 -6.56 -3.70
N PHE A 22 -5.67 -6.43 -3.59
CA PHE A 22 -4.75 -7.55 -3.45
C PHE A 22 -4.98 -8.31 -2.14
N TYR A 23 -4.97 -7.63 -1.00
CA TYR A 23 -5.20 -8.25 0.29
C TYR A 23 -6.62 -8.85 0.39
N ALA A 24 -7.63 -8.16 -0.15
CA ALA A 24 -8.98 -8.70 -0.21
C ALA A 24 -9.07 -9.97 -1.09
N PHE A 25 -8.32 -10.02 -2.19
CA PHE A 25 -8.25 -11.20 -3.06
C PHE A 25 -7.62 -12.39 -2.34
N ILE A 26 -6.44 -12.24 -1.74
CA ILE A 26 -5.78 -13.35 -1.04
C ILE A 26 -6.64 -13.81 0.15
N ALA A 27 -7.22 -12.87 0.90
CA ALA A 27 -8.10 -13.20 2.03
C ALA A 27 -9.30 -14.06 1.60
N GLN A 28 -9.79 -13.94 0.37
CA GLN A 28 -10.87 -14.78 -0.16
C GLN A 28 -10.38 -16.18 -0.55
N ASN A 29 -9.11 -16.31 -0.94
CA ASN A 29 -8.55 -17.55 -1.49
C ASN A 29 -7.68 -18.34 -0.50
N THR A 30 -7.50 -17.88 0.74
CA THR A 30 -6.88 -18.68 1.81
C THR A 30 -7.89 -19.40 2.70
N SER A 31 -7.57 -20.63 3.11
CA SER A 31 -8.33 -21.39 4.11
C SER A 31 -7.87 -21.13 5.55
N ASP A 32 -6.67 -20.58 5.77
CA ASP A 32 -6.16 -20.24 7.10
C ASP A 32 -6.98 -19.09 7.72
N PRO A 33 -7.66 -19.31 8.87
CA PRO A 33 -8.53 -18.32 9.47
C PRO A 33 -7.77 -17.10 10.01
N GLU A 34 -6.54 -17.27 10.50
CA GLU A 34 -5.73 -16.16 11.00
C GLU A 34 -5.16 -15.33 9.84
N ALA A 35 -4.69 -15.98 8.77
CA ALA A 35 -4.27 -15.30 7.55
C ALA A 35 -5.43 -14.48 6.95
N LYS A 36 -6.61 -15.10 6.83
CA LYS A 36 -7.84 -14.45 6.34
C LYS A 36 -8.21 -13.23 7.17
N LYS A 37 -8.09 -13.31 8.51
CA LYS A 37 -8.38 -12.18 9.39
C LYS A 37 -7.37 -11.05 9.18
N PHE A 38 -6.08 -11.35 9.24
CA PHE A 38 -5.00 -10.39 9.04
C PHE A 38 -5.12 -9.65 7.69
N LEU A 39 -5.28 -10.39 6.59
CA LEU A 39 -5.39 -9.79 5.25
C LEU A 39 -6.65 -8.92 5.09
N ARG A 40 -7.75 -9.24 5.76
CA ARG A 40 -8.95 -8.37 5.76
C ARG A 40 -8.71 -7.06 6.52
N GLU A 41 -7.98 -7.12 7.63
CA GLU A 41 -7.61 -5.94 8.41
C GLU A 41 -6.70 -5.02 7.60
N MET A 42 -5.69 -5.58 6.92
CA MET A 42 -4.83 -4.83 5.99
C MET A 42 -5.64 -4.21 4.85
N ALA A 43 -6.51 -4.98 4.19
CA ALA A 43 -7.34 -4.45 3.11
C ALA A 43 -8.17 -3.24 3.55
N GLU A 44 -8.79 -3.27 4.73
CA GLU A 44 -9.58 -2.12 5.22
C GLU A 44 -8.70 -0.91 5.55
N GLN A 45 -7.48 -1.11 6.04
CA GLN A 45 -6.52 -0.03 6.27
C GLN A 45 -6.13 0.67 4.96
N GLU A 46 -5.76 -0.07 3.91
CA GLU A 46 -5.38 0.55 2.62
C GLU A 46 -6.54 1.27 1.95
N LYS A 47 -7.76 0.76 2.11
CA LYS A 47 -8.94 1.49 1.67
C LYS A 47 -9.07 2.83 2.39
N GLY A 48 -8.84 2.85 3.71
CA GLY A 48 -8.80 4.06 4.51
C GLY A 48 -7.69 5.02 4.07
N HIS A 49 -6.50 4.50 3.76
CA HIS A 49 -5.38 5.27 3.20
C HIS A 49 -5.76 5.89 1.86
N ALA A 50 -6.27 5.11 0.91
CA ALA A 50 -6.70 5.60 -0.40
C ALA A 50 -7.70 6.76 -0.29
N ASP A 51 -8.73 6.59 0.54
CA ASP A 51 -9.78 7.60 0.76
C ASP A 51 -9.19 8.88 1.40
N LEU A 52 -8.25 8.73 2.34
CA LEU A 52 -7.61 9.84 3.01
C LEU A 52 -6.66 10.60 2.08
N ILE A 53 -5.82 9.88 1.32
CA ILE A 53 -4.90 10.44 0.32
C ILE A 53 -5.70 11.20 -0.73
N GLU A 54 -6.78 10.63 -1.27
CA GLU A 54 -7.60 11.31 -2.27
C GLU A 54 -8.21 12.60 -1.71
N LYS A 55 -8.73 12.54 -0.48
CA LYS A 55 -9.37 13.69 0.18
C LYS A 55 -8.38 14.80 0.52
N LEU A 56 -7.20 14.45 1.06
CA LEU A 56 -6.19 15.42 1.47
C LEU A 56 -5.43 15.95 0.26
N GLY A 57 -5.08 15.09 -0.69
CA GLY A 57 -4.38 15.43 -1.91
C GLY A 57 -5.15 16.43 -2.78
N LYS A 58 -6.48 16.30 -2.89
CA LYS A 58 -7.34 17.30 -3.56
C LYS A 58 -7.27 18.71 -2.95
N LYS A 59 -6.79 18.86 -1.72
CA LYS A 59 -6.58 20.17 -1.09
C LYS A 59 -5.19 20.76 -1.35
N LEU A 60 -4.26 19.95 -1.88
CA LEU A 60 -2.89 20.34 -2.18
C LEU A 60 -2.71 20.79 -3.63
N VAL A 61 -3.74 20.64 -4.46
CA VAL A 61 -3.71 20.97 -5.89
C VAL A 61 -4.88 21.89 -6.23
N ASP A 62 -4.66 22.80 -7.19
CA ASP A 62 -5.71 23.74 -7.62
C ASP A 62 -6.67 23.11 -8.66
N GLY A 63 -6.28 21.97 -9.24
CA GLY A 63 -7.02 21.26 -10.28
C GLY A 63 -7.58 19.90 -9.83
N GLU A 64 -8.16 19.16 -10.78
CA GLU A 64 -8.58 17.78 -10.53
C GLU A 64 -7.39 16.82 -10.60
N LEU A 65 -7.44 15.76 -9.79
CA LEU A 65 -6.51 14.65 -9.94
C LEU A 65 -6.75 13.96 -11.29
N PRO A 66 -5.70 13.49 -11.98
CA PRO A 66 -5.83 12.64 -13.15
C PRO A 66 -6.77 11.47 -12.92
N VAL A 67 -7.48 11.08 -13.97
CA VAL A 67 -8.43 9.96 -13.92
C VAL A 67 -7.71 8.62 -13.75
N HIS A 68 -6.47 8.52 -14.23
CA HIS A 68 -5.69 7.29 -14.22
C HIS A 68 -4.31 7.51 -13.60
N ALA A 69 -3.80 6.47 -12.93
CA ALA A 69 -2.39 6.42 -12.57
C ALA A 69 -1.51 6.26 -13.81
N ASP A 70 -0.21 6.56 -13.66
CA ASP A 70 0.77 6.27 -14.69
C ASP A 70 0.87 4.77 -14.96
N SER A 71 1.25 4.40 -16.19
CA SER A 71 1.36 3.01 -16.62
C SER A 71 2.25 2.15 -15.71
N PHE A 72 3.28 2.74 -15.09
CA PHE A 72 4.14 2.01 -14.16
C PHE A 72 3.37 1.52 -12.91
N VAL A 73 2.55 2.39 -12.33
CA VAL A 73 1.75 2.09 -11.12
C VAL A 73 0.59 1.16 -11.47
N ALA A 74 -0.08 1.40 -12.59
CA ALA A 74 -1.14 0.51 -13.08
C ALA A 74 -0.65 -0.92 -13.37
N LEU A 75 0.62 -1.10 -13.75
CA LEU A 75 1.21 -2.43 -13.92
C LEU A 75 1.53 -3.11 -12.58
N GLN A 76 1.86 -2.34 -11.55
CA GLN A 76 2.15 -2.86 -10.20
C GLN A 76 0.92 -3.52 -9.57
N GLU A 77 -0.28 -2.96 -9.80
CA GLU A 77 -1.58 -3.59 -9.44
C GLU A 77 -1.78 -4.99 -10.03
N THR A 78 -1.01 -5.34 -11.07
CA THR A 78 -1.14 -6.61 -11.80
C THR A 78 0.08 -7.52 -11.66
N ALA A 79 0.97 -7.23 -10.70
CA ALA A 79 2.21 -7.97 -10.50
C ALA A 79 1.97 -9.50 -10.49
N PRO A 80 2.74 -10.29 -11.28
CA PRO A 80 2.42 -11.70 -11.49
C PRO A 80 2.30 -12.51 -10.20
N GLY A 81 3.10 -12.20 -9.18
CA GLY A 81 3.10 -12.91 -7.90
C GLY A 81 1.76 -12.82 -7.15
N TRP A 82 1.05 -11.70 -7.29
CA TRP A 82 -0.20 -11.45 -6.56
C TRP A 82 -1.35 -12.36 -7.00
N LYS A 83 -1.35 -12.76 -8.28
CA LYS A 83 -2.41 -13.57 -8.88
C LYS A 83 -2.33 -15.06 -8.58
N PHE A 84 -1.24 -15.52 -7.95
CA PHE A 84 -1.02 -16.93 -7.65
C PHE A 84 -0.99 -17.24 -6.15
N ALA A 85 -1.21 -16.26 -5.28
CA ALA A 85 -1.26 -16.44 -3.83
C ALA A 85 -2.63 -17.03 -3.41
N GLU A 86 -2.75 -18.35 -3.46
CA GLU A 86 -3.91 -19.11 -3.00
C GLU A 86 -3.51 -20.07 -1.87
N ASP A 87 -4.44 -20.32 -0.95
CA ASP A 87 -4.29 -21.24 0.19
C ASP A 87 -3.02 -21.06 1.04
N ILE A 88 -2.58 -19.80 1.19
CA ILE A 88 -1.37 -19.45 1.93
C ILE A 88 -1.60 -19.47 3.45
N SER A 89 -0.56 -19.85 4.20
CA SER A 89 -0.52 -19.77 5.66
C SER A 89 -0.43 -18.32 6.18
N LEU A 90 -0.65 -18.13 7.48
CA LEU A 90 -0.42 -16.83 8.13
C LEU A 90 1.00 -16.30 7.93
N VAL A 91 2.03 -17.16 8.00
CA VAL A 91 3.43 -16.73 7.86
C VAL A 91 3.69 -16.22 6.44
N GLU A 92 3.21 -16.94 5.43
CA GLU A 92 3.32 -16.51 4.02
C GLU A 92 2.53 -15.21 3.78
N ALA A 93 1.34 -15.07 4.37
CA ALA A 93 0.56 -13.84 4.27
C ALA A 93 1.29 -12.64 4.87
N LEU A 94 1.94 -12.81 6.02
CA LEU A 94 2.75 -11.77 6.66
C LEU A 94 3.98 -11.39 5.82
N GLN A 95 4.67 -12.37 5.23
CA GLN A 95 5.83 -12.13 4.37
C GLN A 95 5.45 -11.39 3.08
N ILE A 96 4.36 -11.81 2.44
CA ILE A 96 3.83 -11.15 1.25
C ILE A 96 3.44 -9.70 1.56
N ALA A 97 2.77 -9.47 2.70
CA ALA A 97 2.43 -8.12 3.14
C ALA A 97 3.71 -7.30 3.38
N ALA A 98 4.69 -7.81 4.13
CA ALA A 98 5.94 -7.10 4.38
C ALA A 98 6.66 -6.66 3.10
N GLU A 99 6.71 -7.51 2.08
CA GLU A 99 7.30 -7.17 0.78
C GLU A 99 6.51 -6.06 0.06
N ALA A 100 5.18 -6.10 0.14
CA ALA A 100 4.31 -5.08 -0.45
C ALA A 100 4.47 -3.72 0.26
N GLU A 101 4.40 -3.70 1.60
CA GLU A 101 4.57 -2.51 2.43
C GLU A 101 5.96 -1.86 2.23
N GLN A 102 7.03 -2.66 2.19
CA GLN A 102 8.38 -2.16 1.88
C GLN A 102 8.45 -1.49 0.50
N GLY A 103 7.80 -2.09 -0.51
CA GLY A 103 7.73 -1.52 -1.84
C GLY A 103 6.99 -0.19 -1.88
N ALA A 104 5.87 -0.08 -1.16
CA ALA A 104 5.09 1.16 -1.03
C ALA A 104 5.89 2.24 -0.29
N MET A 105 6.52 1.89 0.83
CA MET A 105 7.39 2.78 1.60
C MET A 105 8.51 3.38 0.74
N MET A 106 9.25 2.54 0.00
CA MET A 106 10.31 3.00 -0.91
C MET A 106 9.77 3.94 -2.00
N TYR A 107 8.57 3.68 -2.50
CA TYR A 107 7.92 4.55 -3.48
C TYR A 107 7.56 5.91 -2.87
N TYR A 108 6.99 5.94 -1.67
CA TYR A 108 6.60 7.16 -0.99
C TYR A 108 7.80 7.98 -0.50
N GLU A 109 8.88 7.33 -0.07
CA GLU A 109 10.16 8.00 0.22
C GLU A 109 10.69 8.74 -1.02
N MET A 110 10.64 8.09 -2.18
CA MET A 110 11.06 8.72 -3.44
C MET A 110 10.22 9.96 -3.76
N LEU A 111 8.90 9.91 -3.54
CA LEU A 111 8.03 11.07 -3.74
C LEU A 111 8.32 12.18 -2.72
N ALA A 112 8.52 11.84 -1.45
CA ALA A 112 8.86 12.78 -0.39
C ALA A 112 10.21 13.48 -0.65
N ASP A 113 11.17 12.81 -1.26
CA ASP A 113 12.44 13.41 -1.66
C ASP A 113 12.35 14.22 -2.96
N PHE A 114 11.44 13.86 -3.85
CA PHE A 114 11.26 14.56 -5.12
C PHE A 114 10.54 15.91 -4.95
N PHE A 115 9.51 15.98 -4.10
CA PHE A 115 8.74 17.20 -3.90
C PHE A 115 9.27 18.05 -2.74
N PRO A 116 9.33 19.39 -2.88
CA PRO A 116 9.71 20.26 -1.77
C PRO A 116 8.58 20.43 -0.75
N GLU A 117 8.90 21.07 0.36
CA GLU A 117 7.90 21.56 1.32
C GLU A 117 6.87 22.50 0.66
N PRO A 118 5.58 22.43 1.05
CA PRO A 118 5.01 21.57 2.10
C PRO A 118 4.63 20.16 1.62
N HIS A 119 4.73 19.85 0.32
CA HIS A 119 4.25 18.59 -0.24
C HIS A 119 5.06 17.38 0.23
N LYS A 120 6.34 17.58 0.57
CA LYS A 120 7.16 16.56 1.23
C LYS A 120 6.46 15.95 2.44
N GLN A 121 5.92 16.78 3.33
CA GLN A 121 5.24 16.32 4.55
C GLN A 121 4.05 15.41 4.27
N PHE A 122 3.33 15.66 3.17
CA PHE A 122 2.23 14.79 2.76
C PHE A 122 2.74 13.37 2.48
N PHE A 123 3.73 13.22 1.60
CA PHE A 123 4.29 11.91 1.26
C PHE A 123 5.05 11.25 2.41
N SER A 124 5.72 12.02 3.28
CA SER A 124 6.30 11.48 4.51
C SER A 124 5.25 10.90 5.46
N GLY A 125 4.02 11.44 5.44
CA GLY A 125 2.91 10.85 6.18
C GLY A 125 2.51 9.46 5.68
N LEU A 126 2.65 9.21 4.36
CA LEU A 126 2.39 7.90 3.76
C LEU A 126 3.50 6.91 4.13
N VAL A 127 4.77 7.34 4.09
CA VAL A 127 5.92 6.52 4.57
C VAL A 127 5.67 6.04 5.99
N ASN A 128 5.27 6.94 6.89
CA ASN A 128 5.00 6.57 8.29
C ASN A 128 3.85 5.55 8.43
N ALA A 129 2.84 5.61 7.56
CA ALA A 129 1.74 4.65 7.59
C ALA A 129 2.23 3.22 7.28
N GLU A 130 3.07 3.08 6.26
CA GLU A 130 3.64 1.77 5.88
C GLU A 130 4.68 1.28 6.90
N GLU A 131 5.42 2.18 7.53
CA GLU A 131 6.30 1.82 8.66
C GLU A 131 5.50 1.23 9.84
N GLU A 132 4.32 1.78 10.14
CA GLU A 132 3.43 1.23 11.18
C GLU A 132 2.91 -0.16 10.81
N HIS A 133 2.55 -0.40 9.54
CA HIS A 133 2.21 -1.72 9.04
C HIS A 133 3.36 -2.72 9.22
N LEU A 134 4.56 -2.36 8.77
CA LEU A 134 5.76 -3.21 8.90
C LEU A 134 6.07 -3.55 10.35
N SER A 135 5.96 -2.58 11.26
CA SER A 135 6.18 -2.81 12.69
C SER A 135 5.22 -3.87 13.26
N VAL A 136 3.94 -3.82 12.86
CA VAL A 136 2.93 -4.80 13.27
C VAL A 136 3.21 -6.18 12.66
N ILE A 137 3.63 -6.23 11.41
CA ILE A 137 3.95 -7.47 10.70
C ILE A 137 5.17 -8.16 11.33
N ASP A 138 6.25 -7.41 11.56
CA ASP A 138 7.48 -7.91 12.15
C ASP A 138 7.23 -8.46 13.56
N ALA A 139 6.50 -7.73 14.40
CA ALA A 139 6.14 -8.19 15.74
C ALA A 139 5.34 -9.51 15.71
N LYS A 140 4.45 -9.69 14.73
CA LYS A 140 3.72 -10.95 14.54
C LYS A 140 4.64 -12.07 14.10
N LEU A 141 5.52 -11.84 13.11
CA LEU A 141 6.49 -12.83 12.63
C LEU A 141 7.44 -13.30 13.74
N GLU A 142 7.99 -12.36 14.52
CA GLU A 142 8.83 -12.68 15.69
C GLU A 142 8.08 -13.55 16.70
N SER A 143 6.82 -13.22 17.01
CA SER A 143 6.01 -13.99 17.96
C SER A 143 5.74 -15.43 17.52
N LEU A 144 5.76 -15.69 16.21
CA LEU A 144 5.57 -17.03 15.62
C LEU A 144 6.90 -17.80 15.58
N ALA A 145 8.03 -17.13 15.42
CA ALA A 145 9.36 -17.76 15.38
C ALA A 145 9.85 -18.29 16.75
N VAL A 146 9.29 -17.79 17.86
CA VAL A 146 9.64 -18.20 19.23
C VAL A 146 8.78 -19.37 19.74
N ARG A 147 7.81 -19.86 18.93
CA ARG A 147 6.96 -21.01 19.26
C ARG A 147 7.50 -22.32 18.69
#